data_AF-A0A8C0CKS3-F1
#
_entry.id   AF-A0A8C0CKS3-F1
#
_cell.length_a   1.000
_cell.length_b   1.000
_cell.length_c   1.000
_cell.angle_alpha   90.00
_cell.angle_beta   90.00
_cell.angle_gamma   90.00
#
_symmetry.space_group_name_H-M   'P 1'
#
loop_
_entity.id
_entity.type
_entity.pdbx_description
1 polymer ?
#
loop_
_entity_poly.entity_id
_entity_poly.type
_entity_poly.pdbx_seq_one_letter_code
_entity_poly.pdbx_strand_id
1 'polypeptide(L)'
;LPSLYKPDLIWSDGEWECPDTYWNSTNFLAWLYNDSPVKDVVVVNDRWGQNCSCRHGGYYNCQDKFKPETLPDHKWEMCTSIDKLSWGYRRDMAMADITSESRIISELIQTVSLGGNYLLNIGPTKDGLIVPIFQERLLAVGKWLSINGEAIYASKPWRVQSEKNTTSVWYTSKGSAVYAIFLHWPEDGILSLKSPITTSTTEVTMLGIEKHLKWSPNPGEGLLVYLPQLPPSALPTEFAWTVKLTGVE
;
A
#
# COMPACT_ATOMS: atom_id res chain seq x y z
N LEU A 1 1.92 24.54 16.89
CA LEU A 1 2.45 23.44 16.03
C LEU A 1 2.33 23.79 14.54
N PRO A 2 1.14 24.03 13.96
CA PRO A 2 1.03 24.27 12.51
C PRO A 2 1.75 25.54 12.04
N SER A 3 1.78 26.59 12.86
CA SER A 3 2.48 27.83 12.52
C SER A 3 4.02 27.71 12.52
N LEU A 4 4.57 26.74 13.25
CA LEU A 4 6.01 26.55 13.38
C LEU A 4 6.55 25.52 12.38
N TYR A 5 5.86 24.38 12.27
CA TYR A 5 6.34 23.23 11.49
C TYR A 5 5.62 23.03 10.15
N LYS A 6 4.48 23.69 9.93
CA LYS A 6 3.69 23.63 8.70
C LYS A 6 3.47 22.18 8.17
N PRO A 7 2.82 21.31 8.96
CA PRO A 7 2.63 19.91 8.58
C PRO A 7 1.62 19.77 7.43
N ASP A 8 1.91 18.85 6.51
CA ASP A 8 0.95 18.42 5.47
C ASP A 8 -0.11 17.44 6.01
N LEU A 9 0.16 16.83 7.17
CA LEU A 9 -0.73 15.84 7.79
C LEU A 9 -0.72 15.98 9.31
N ILE A 10 -1.90 16.00 9.91
CA ILE A 10 -2.08 15.90 11.36
C ILE A 10 -2.86 14.62 11.67
N TRP A 11 -2.21 13.70 12.37
CA TRP A 11 -2.77 12.43 12.78
C TRP A 11 -3.11 12.49 14.27
N SER A 12 -4.40 12.44 14.62
CA SER A 12 -4.86 12.42 16.02
C SER A 12 -5.10 11.00 16.52
N ASP A 13 -5.04 10.80 17.83
CA ASP A 13 -5.27 9.52 18.51
C ASP A 13 -6.01 9.71 19.83
N GLY A 14 -6.46 8.62 20.45
CA GLY A 14 -7.14 8.64 21.76
C GLY A 14 -8.62 8.98 21.68
N GLU A 15 -9.21 8.87 20.49
CA GLU A 15 -10.60 9.26 20.22
C GLU A 15 -11.62 8.44 21.03
N TRP A 16 -11.26 7.23 21.44
CA TRP A 16 -12.14 6.35 22.22
C TRP A 16 -12.40 6.86 23.64
N GLU A 17 -11.52 7.68 24.22
CA GLU A 17 -11.61 8.06 25.63
C GLU A 17 -12.71 9.08 25.90
N CYS A 18 -12.92 10.02 24.97
CA CYS A 18 -13.80 11.17 25.18
C CYS A 18 -14.41 11.68 23.86
N PRO A 19 -15.58 12.34 23.91
CA PRO A 19 -16.20 12.95 22.74
C PRO A 19 -15.36 14.12 22.17
N ASP A 20 -15.61 14.47 20.92
CA ASP A 20 -15.00 15.59 20.21
C ASP A 20 -15.14 16.93 20.95
N THR A 21 -16.23 17.12 21.68
CA THR A 21 -16.50 18.29 22.52
C THR A 21 -15.55 18.45 23.70
N TYR A 22 -15.10 17.34 24.31
CA TYR A 22 -14.14 17.38 25.41
C TYR A 22 -12.77 17.84 24.93
N TRP A 23 -12.33 17.34 23.77
CA TRP A 23 -11.08 17.70 23.12
C TRP A 23 -11.11 19.07 22.43
N ASN A 24 -12.31 19.64 22.29
CA ASN A 24 -12.56 20.85 21.50
C ASN A 24 -12.10 20.69 20.03
N SER A 25 -12.21 19.48 19.49
CA SER A 25 -11.67 19.10 18.18
C SER A 25 -12.29 19.92 17.05
N THR A 26 -13.59 20.20 17.12
CA THR A 26 -14.30 20.95 16.07
C THR A 26 -13.78 22.37 15.92
N ASN A 27 -13.52 23.08 17.01
CA ASN A 27 -12.93 24.42 16.97
C ASN A 27 -11.49 24.40 16.45
N PHE A 28 -10.68 23.40 16.85
CA PHE A 28 -9.33 23.25 16.33
C PHE A 28 -9.32 22.98 14.82
N LEU A 29 -10.15 22.06 14.35
CA LEU A 29 -10.28 21.71 12.93
C LEU A 29 -10.81 22.90 12.11
N ALA A 30 -11.78 23.64 12.63
CA ALA A 30 -12.28 24.85 11.97
C ALA A 30 -11.16 25.88 11.78
N TRP A 31 -10.37 26.17 12.82
CA TRP A 31 -9.20 27.04 12.70
C TRP A 31 -8.14 26.47 11.75
N LEU A 32 -7.88 25.15 11.81
CA LEU A 32 -6.89 24.48 10.95
C LEU A 32 -7.21 24.69 9.46
N TYR A 33 -8.47 24.55 9.09
CA TYR A 33 -8.92 24.66 7.70
C TYR A 33 -9.29 26.07 7.25
N ASN A 34 -9.56 27.01 8.16
CA ASN A 34 -9.91 28.39 7.79
C ASN A 34 -8.70 29.34 7.83
N ASP A 35 -7.87 29.23 8.88
CA ASP A 35 -6.95 30.29 9.28
C ASP A 35 -5.48 29.86 9.36
N SER A 36 -5.22 28.55 9.46
CA SER A 36 -3.85 28.07 9.61
C SER A 36 -3.00 28.31 8.34
N PRO A 37 -1.67 28.41 8.46
CA PRO A 37 -0.79 28.61 7.31
C PRO A 37 -0.67 27.37 6.40
N VAL A 38 -1.30 26.25 6.76
CA VAL A 38 -1.31 24.99 6.00
C VAL A 38 -2.71 24.60 5.53
N LYS A 39 -3.69 25.48 5.70
CA LYS A 39 -5.10 25.22 5.41
C LYS A 39 -5.40 24.66 4.02
N ASP A 40 -4.59 25.02 3.02
CA ASP A 40 -4.78 24.62 1.63
C ASP A 40 -4.20 23.23 1.30
N VAL A 41 -3.41 22.64 2.21
CA VAL A 41 -2.69 21.37 1.97
C VAL A 41 -2.89 20.32 3.06
N VAL A 42 -3.19 20.74 4.29
CA VAL A 42 -3.21 19.84 5.44
C VAL A 42 -4.35 18.83 5.35
N VAL A 43 -4.05 17.57 5.66
CA VAL A 43 -5.05 16.50 5.82
C VAL A 43 -5.08 15.96 7.24
N VAL A 44 -6.24 15.48 7.67
CA VAL A 44 -6.42 14.85 8.99
C VAL A 44 -7.08 13.48 8.87
N ASN A 45 -6.73 12.57 9.78
CA ASN A 45 -7.41 11.28 9.92
C ASN A 45 -8.79 11.45 10.60
N ASP A 46 -9.43 10.32 10.94
CA ASP A 46 -10.79 10.24 11.47
C ASP A 46 -10.91 10.10 12.99
N ARG A 47 -9.82 10.31 13.72
CA ARG A 47 -9.72 10.02 15.17
C ARG A 47 -9.81 11.27 16.04
N TRP A 48 -10.87 12.07 15.86
CA TRP A 48 -11.03 13.37 16.53
C TRP A 48 -12.00 13.38 17.71
N GLY A 49 -12.52 12.22 18.10
CA GLY A 49 -13.43 12.04 19.23
C GLY A 49 -14.29 10.78 19.07
N GLN A 50 -15.02 10.43 20.13
CA GLN A 50 -15.97 9.32 20.07
C GLN A 50 -16.96 9.52 18.92
N ASN A 51 -17.27 8.44 18.20
CA ASN A 51 -18.15 8.44 17.03
C ASN A 51 -17.64 9.20 15.79
N CYS A 52 -16.35 9.54 15.70
CA CYS A 52 -15.76 10.15 14.50
C CYS A 52 -15.19 9.12 13.51
N SER A 53 -14.63 8.00 13.99
CA SER A 53 -13.98 6.99 13.16
C SER A 53 -14.92 6.42 12.08
N CYS A 54 -14.41 6.25 10.86
CA CYS A 54 -15.15 5.92 9.63
C CYS A 54 -16.33 6.86 9.28
N ARG A 55 -16.42 8.05 9.88
CA ARG A 55 -17.57 8.98 9.68
C ARG A 55 -17.14 10.39 9.33
N HIS A 56 -16.08 10.89 9.97
CA HIS A 56 -15.56 12.24 9.81
C HIS A 56 -14.04 12.20 9.66
N GLY A 57 -13.46 13.09 8.86
CA GLY A 57 -12.02 13.16 8.62
C GLY A 57 -11.68 13.36 7.14
N GLY A 58 -10.46 13.79 6.84
CA GLY A 58 -9.98 13.89 5.46
C GLY A 58 -9.70 12.52 4.82
N TYR A 59 -9.39 11.54 5.65
CA TYR A 59 -9.29 10.13 5.29
C TYR A 59 -9.60 9.24 6.51
N TYR A 60 -9.95 7.98 6.26
CA TYR A 60 -10.33 7.04 7.30
C TYR A 60 -9.18 6.13 7.68
N ASN A 61 -8.95 5.98 8.98
CA ASN A 61 -8.20 4.88 9.52
C ASN A 61 -9.12 3.91 10.27
N CYS A 62 -10.32 4.31 10.71
CA CYS A 62 -11.37 3.45 11.30
C CYS A 62 -11.02 2.72 12.61
N GLN A 63 -9.94 1.95 12.63
CA GLN A 63 -9.37 1.21 13.75
C GLN A 63 -7.90 0.90 13.45
N ASP A 64 -7.16 0.37 14.44
CA ASP A 64 -5.78 -0.04 14.21
C ASP A 64 -5.70 -1.13 13.14
N LYS A 65 -4.74 -0.98 12.21
CA LYS A 65 -4.52 -1.95 11.12
C LYS A 65 -5.76 -2.18 10.26
N PHE A 66 -6.60 -1.14 10.12
CA PHE A 66 -7.80 -1.21 9.29
C PHE A 66 -7.47 -1.63 7.86
N LYS A 67 -8.31 -2.51 7.33
CA LYS A 67 -8.18 -3.06 6.00
C LYS A 67 -9.58 -3.36 5.47
N PRO A 68 -10.11 -2.57 4.52
CA PRO A 68 -11.38 -2.84 3.91
C PRO A 68 -11.29 -4.09 3.02
N GLU A 69 -12.40 -4.82 2.89
CA GLU A 69 -12.47 -6.01 2.02
C GLU A 69 -12.68 -5.65 0.54
N THR A 70 -13.35 -4.52 0.30
CA THR A 70 -13.67 -3.99 -1.03
C THR A 70 -13.18 -2.55 -1.14
N LEU A 71 -13.07 -2.05 -2.37
CA LEU A 71 -12.68 -0.65 -2.62
C LEU A 71 -13.68 0.30 -1.94
N PRO A 72 -13.26 1.13 -0.96
CA PRO A 72 -14.16 2.08 -0.29
C PRO A 72 -14.36 3.36 -1.13
N ASP A 73 -15.50 4.02 -0.92
CA ASP A 73 -15.85 5.30 -1.59
C ASP A 73 -15.16 6.52 -0.96
N HIS A 74 -14.41 6.34 0.13
CA HIS A 74 -13.69 7.39 0.84
C HIS A 74 -12.19 7.06 0.90
N LYS A 75 -11.34 8.09 0.93
CA LYS A 75 -9.90 7.91 1.15
C LYS A 75 -9.65 7.29 2.50
N TRP A 76 -8.65 6.42 2.57
CA TRP A 76 -8.31 5.69 3.78
C TRP A 76 -6.79 5.44 3.86
N GLU A 77 -6.34 5.10 5.06
CA GLU A 77 -4.96 4.77 5.36
C GLU A 77 -4.93 3.54 6.25
N MET A 78 -4.03 2.59 5.96
CA MET A 78 -3.70 1.50 6.86
C MET A 78 -2.48 1.92 7.69
N CYS A 79 -2.65 2.14 8.99
CA CYS A 79 -1.51 2.19 9.90
C CYS A 79 -1.16 0.80 10.43
N THR A 80 0.11 0.43 10.42
CA THR A 80 0.59 -0.84 10.99
C THR A 80 2.03 -0.70 11.49
N SER A 81 2.54 -1.74 12.15
CA SER A 81 3.85 -1.75 12.80
C SER A 81 4.67 -2.98 12.41
N ILE A 82 6.00 -2.83 12.37
CA ILE A 82 6.90 -3.96 12.11
C ILE A 82 6.84 -4.98 13.27
N ASP A 83 6.83 -4.54 14.53
CA ASP A 83 6.51 -5.39 15.68
C ASP A 83 5.00 -5.61 15.75
N LYS A 84 4.55 -6.86 15.68
CA LYS A 84 3.12 -7.21 15.67
C LYS A 84 2.43 -6.85 16.97
N LEU A 85 3.16 -6.79 18.08
CA LEU A 85 2.62 -6.64 19.43
C LEU A 85 2.73 -5.21 19.98
N SER A 86 3.51 -4.32 19.33
CA SER A 86 3.68 -2.95 19.83
C SER A 86 3.97 -1.92 18.73
N TRP A 87 3.49 -0.70 18.95
CA TRP A 87 3.90 0.50 18.22
C TRP A 87 5.28 1.02 18.69
N GLY A 88 5.61 0.79 19.97
CA GLY A 88 6.88 1.21 20.58
C GLY A 88 7.94 0.11 20.57
N TYR A 89 9.18 0.49 20.90
CA TYR A 89 10.25 -0.50 21.06
C TYR A 89 10.03 -1.37 22.30
N ARG A 90 10.08 -2.69 22.10
CA ARG A 90 10.13 -3.69 23.17
C ARG A 90 11.48 -4.39 23.20
N ARG A 91 12.10 -4.44 24.38
CA ARG A 91 13.41 -5.13 24.56
C ARG A 91 13.29 -6.65 24.44
N ASP A 92 12.12 -7.20 24.75
CA ASP A 92 11.81 -8.62 24.75
C ASP A 92 11.19 -9.11 23.43
N MET A 93 11.32 -8.34 22.33
CA MET A 93 10.81 -8.75 21.03
C MET A 93 11.44 -10.06 20.55
N ALA A 94 10.62 -11.00 20.11
CA ALA A 94 11.05 -12.23 19.48
C ALA A 94 10.94 -12.13 17.95
N MET A 95 11.77 -12.88 17.23
CA MET A 95 11.72 -12.91 15.75
C MET A 95 10.33 -13.29 15.20
N ALA A 96 9.58 -14.14 15.90
CA ALA A 96 8.22 -14.51 15.53
C ALA A 96 7.22 -13.34 15.60
N ASP A 97 7.49 -12.35 16.45
CA ASP A 97 6.67 -11.14 16.62
C ASP A 97 6.97 -10.10 15.54
N ILE A 98 8.06 -10.27 14.77
CA ILE A 98 8.46 -9.35 13.72
C ILE A 98 7.78 -9.74 12.41
N THR A 99 7.15 -8.78 11.76
CA THR A 99 6.52 -8.98 10.45
C THR A 99 7.59 -9.22 9.38
N SER A 100 7.39 -10.22 8.53
CA SER A 100 8.31 -10.52 7.42
C SER A 100 8.21 -9.48 6.30
N GLU A 101 9.28 -9.36 5.52
CA GLU A 101 9.36 -8.54 4.32
C GLU A 101 8.22 -8.85 3.35
N SER A 102 7.99 -10.15 3.09
CA SER A 102 6.93 -10.63 2.22
C SER A 102 5.56 -10.15 2.67
N ARG A 103 5.32 -10.12 3.99
CA ARG A 103 4.06 -9.66 4.55
C ARG A 103 3.91 -8.15 4.45
N ILE A 104 4.96 -7.38 4.75
CA ILE A 104 4.95 -5.91 4.63
C ILE A 104 4.69 -5.50 3.17
N ILE A 105 5.41 -6.09 2.21
CA ILE A 105 5.24 -5.83 0.78
C ILE A 105 3.83 -6.22 0.32
N SER A 106 3.34 -7.38 0.77
CA SER A 106 1.98 -7.81 0.47
C SER A 106 0.91 -6.86 1.03
N GLU A 107 1.07 -6.33 2.24
CA GLU A 107 0.14 -5.36 2.83
C GLU A 107 0.18 -4.02 2.10
N LEU A 108 1.37 -3.55 1.70
CA LEU A 108 1.52 -2.35 0.88
C LEU A 108 0.78 -2.48 -0.45
N ILE A 109 1.01 -3.58 -1.19
CA ILE A 109 0.35 -3.86 -2.47
C ILE A 109 -1.17 -3.85 -2.31
N GLN A 110 -1.67 -4.60 -1.32
CA GLN A 110 -3.11 -4.71 -1.05
C GLN A 110 -3.75 -3.37 -0.74
N THR A 111 -3.10 -2.60 0.13
CA THR A 111 -3.56 -1.28 0.56
C THR A 111 -3.68 -0.33 -0.63
N VAL A 112 -2.64 -0.26 -1.47
CA VAL A 112 -2.61 0.65 -2.64
C VAL A 112 -3.59 0.20 -3.72
N SER A 113 -3.73 -1.10 -3.96
CA SER A 113 -4.74 -1.65 -4.88
C SER A 113 -6.18 -1.34 -4.43
N LEU A 114 -6.42 -1.22 -3.13
CA LEU A 114 -7.68 -0.77 -2.55
C LEU A 114 -7.74 0.75 -2.32
N GLY A 115 -6.78 1.51 -2.86
CA GLY A 115 -6.83 2.97 -2.93
C GLY A 115 -6.47 3.70 -1.64
N GLY A 116 -5.85 2.98 -0.70
CA GLY A 116 -5.38 3.52 0.56
C GLY A 116 -3.89 3.87 0.56
N ASN A 117 -3.49 4.65 1.56
CA ASN A 117 -2.10 4.86 1.91
C ASN A 117 -1.63 3.81 2.94
N TYR A 118 -0.37 3.41 2.89
CA TYR A 118 0.21 2.45 3.83
C TYR A 118 1.23 3.15 4.73
N LEU A 119 0.90 3.26 6.02
CA LEU A 119 1.73 3.87 7.04
C LEU A 119 2.40 2.78 7.89
N LEU A 120 3.70 2.55 7.65
CA LEU A 120 4.50 1.54 8.36
C LEU A 120 5.28 2.17 9.50
N ASN A 121 4.91 1.84 10.73
CA ASN A 121 5.57 2.30 11.95
C ASN A 121 6.78 1.44 12.34
N ILE A 122 7.78 2.12 12.91
CA ILE A 122 8.91 1.51 13.62
C ILE A 122 9.00 2.10 15.02
N GLY A 123 9.47 1.31 15.99
CA GLY A 123 9.79 1.79 17.33
C GLY A 123 11.32 1.90 17.53
N PRO A 124 11.92 3.10 17.50
CA PRO A 124 13.32 3.29 17.89
C PRO A 124 13.54 2.99 19.38
N THR A 125 14.77 2.66 19.74
CA THR A 125 15.15 2.56 21.16
C THR A 125 15.09 3.94 21.82
N LYS A 126 15.10 3.96 23.16
CA LYS A 126 15.17 5.21 23.95
C LYS A 126 16.37 6.10 23.61
N ASP A 127 17.43 5.51 23.06
CA ASP A 127 18.67 6.21 22.68
C ASP A 127 18.61 6.69 21.21
N GLY A 128 17.46 6.57 20.55
CA GLY A 128 17.23 7.02 19.18
C GLY A 128 17.69 6.05 18.10
N LEU A 129 18.01 4.79 18.44
CA LEU A 129 18.51 3.80 17.47
C LEU A 129 17.36 3.02 16.83
N ILE A 130 17.39 2.88 15.50
CA ILE A 130 16.55 1.90 14.79
C ILE A 130 17.27 0.55 14.88
N VAL A 131 16.63 -0.46 15.46
CA VAL A 131 17.26 -1.78 15.62
C VAL A 131 17.52 -2.45 14.27
N PRO A 132 18.60 -3.24 14.11
CA PRO A 132 19.01 -3.80 12.81
C PRO A 132 17.88 -4.54 12.07
N ILE A 133 17.05 -5.28 12.80
CA ILE A 133 15.95 -6.02 12.18
C ILE A 133 14.89 -5.10 11.54
N PHE A 134 14.63 -3.92 12.10
CA PHE A 134 13.74 -2.94 11.47
C PHE A 134 14.39 -2.29 10.25
N GLN A 135 15.70 -2.03 10.31
CA GLN A 135 16.46 -1.53 9.15
C GLN A 135 16.40 -2.53 7.99
N GLU A 136 16.61 -3.82 8.26
CA GLU A 136 16.54 -4.91 7.27
C GLU A 136 15.19 -4.91 6.55
N ARG A 137 14.07 -4.84 7.29
CA ARG A 137 12.72 -4.77 6.71
C ARG A 137 12.51 -3.52 5.86
N LEU A 138 12.92 -2.35 6.35
CA LEU A 138 12.78 -1.09 5.61
C LEU A 138 13.62 -1.09 4.32
N LEU A 139 14.86 -1.60 4.39
CA LEU A 139 15.74 -1.72 3.24
C LEU A 139 15.20 -2.71 2.20
N ALA A 140 14.61 -3.82 2.64
CA ALA A 140 13.96 -4.77 1.73
C ALA A 140 12.77 -4.14 0.98
N VAL A 141 11.92 -3.39 1.69
CA VAL A 141 10.81 -2.64 1.08
C VAL A 141 11.34 -1.58 0.11
N GLY A 142 12.38 -0.82 0.50
CA GLY A 142 13.01 0.18 -0.36
C GLY A 142 13.62 -0.43 -1.62
N LYS A 143 14.31 -1.57 -1.51
CA LYS A 143 14.84 -2.33 -2.65
C LYS A 143 13.71 -2.76 -3.60
N TRP A 144 12.63 -3.31 -3.06
CA TRP A 144 11.47 -3.70 -3.87
C TRP A 144 10.81 -2.52 -4.58
N LEU A 145 10.61 -1.39 -3.87
CA LEU A 145 10.04 -0.16 -4.41
C LEU A 145 10.94 0.52 -5.45
N SER A 146 12.26 0.34 -5.39
CA SER A 146 13.16 0.90 -6.41
C SER A 146 12.88 0.37 -7.82
N ILE A 147 12.31 -0.84 -7.92
CA ILE A 147 11.94 -1.49 -9.19
C ILE A 147 10.44 -1.40 -9.44
N ASN A 148 9.61 -1.70 -8.44
CA ASN A 148 8.15 -1.79 -8.59
C ASN A 148 7.41 -0.49 -8.23
N GLY A 149 8.13 0.55 -7.81
CA GLY A 149 7.54 1.80 -7.34
C GLY A 149 6.67 2.52 -8.36
N GLU A 150 6.88 2.30 -9.67
CA GLU A 150 6.01 2.82 -10.73
C GLU A 150 4.54 2.37 -10.57
N ALA A 151 4.32 1.13 -10.12
CA ALA A 151 3.00 0.56 -9.88
C ALA A 151 2.36 1.02 -8.55
N ILE A 152 3.13 1.67 -7.69
CA ILE A 152 2.70 2.08 -6.35
C ILE A 152 2.52 3.60 -6.27
N TYR A 153 3.55 4.37 -6.59
CA TYR A 153 3.53 5.82 -6.42
C TYR A 153 2.62 6.50 -7.44
N ALA A 154 1.65 7.27 -6.92
CA ALA A 154 0.64 7.98 -7.69
C ALA A 154 -0.22 7.08 -8.60
N SER A 155 -0.27 5.78 -8.31
CA SER A 155 -1.21 4.87 -8.96
C SER A 155 -2.61 5.02 -8.34
N LYS A 156 -3.59 4.41 -8.99
CA LYS A 156 -4.99 4.36 -8.55
C LYS A 156 -5.48 2.91 -8.58
N PRO A 157 -6.48 2.57 -7.76
CA PRO A 157 -7.22 1.33 -7.92
C PRO A 157 -7.65 1.17 -9.37
N TRP A 158 -7.35 0.02 -9.95
CA TRP A 158 -7.92 -0.35 -11.23
C TRP A 158 -9.36 -0.84 -11.03
N ARG A 159 -10.14 -1.03 -12.10
CA ARG A 159 -11.56 -1.44 -11.99
C ARG A 159 -11.75 -2.77 -11.24
N VAL A 160 -10.75 -3.65 -11.28
CA VAL A 160 -10.66 -4.88 -10.51
C VAL A 160 -9.45 -4.73 -9.60
N GLN A 161 -9.60 -4.92 -8.29
CA GLN A 161 -8.49 -4.73 -7.35
C GLN A 161 -7.64 -5.99 -7.17
N SER A 162 -8.25 -7.17 -7.30
CA SER A 162 -7.54 -8.44 -7.23
C SER A 162 -8.26 -9.57 -7.95
N GLU A 163 -7.51 -10.61 -8.29
CA GLU A 163 -8.02 -11.90 -8.72
C GLU A 163 -7.59 -12.98 -7.74
N LYS A 164 -8.57 -13.75 -7.24
CA LYS A 164 -8.30 -14.92 -6.40
C LYS A 164 -7.93 -16.09 -7.30
N ASN A 165 -6.65 -16.16 -7.67
CA ASN A 165 -6.03 -17.29 -8.35
C ASN A 165 -4.89 -17.86 -7.48
N THR A 166 -4.17 -18.87 -7.99
CA THR A 166 -3.06 -19.51 -7.28
C THR A 166 -1.90 -18.56 -6.98
N THR A 167 -1.72 -17.49 -7.77
CA THR A 167 -0.59 -16.56 -7.64
C THR A 167 -0.89 -15.30 -6.83
N SER A 168 -2.16 -15.09 -6.46
CA SER A 168 -2.67 -13.91 -5.76
C SER A 168 -2.26 -12.61 -6.45
N VAL A 169 -3.06 -12.19 -7.44
CA VAL A 169 -2.79 -10.99 -8.25
C VAL A 169 -3.57 -9.80 -7.72
N TRP A 170 -2.90 -8.66 -7.61
CA TRP A 170 -3.44 -7.36 -7.23
C TRP A 170 -3.17 -6.36 -8.34
N TYR A 171 -4.10 -5.43 -8.55
CA TYR A 171 -3.99 -4.47 -9.65
C TYR A 171 -3.92 -3.03 -9.17
N THR A 172 -3.14 -2.25 -9.89
CA THR A 172 -3.16 -0.80 -9.83
C THR A 172 -3.14 -0.25 -11.26
N SER A 173 -3.40 1.04 -11.43
CA SER A 173 -3.36 1.70 -12.73
C SER A 173 -2.73 3.10 -12.63
N LYS A 174 -2.05 3.51 -13.71
CA LYS A 174 -1.44 4.84 -13.83
C LYS A 174 -1.46 5.28 -15.28
N GLY A 175 -2.18 6.36 -15.57
CA GLY A 175 -2.44 6.77 -16.96
C GLY A 175 -3.19 5.65 -17.70
N SER A 176 -2.67 5.22 -18.85
CA SER A 176 -3.21 4.09 -19.63
C SER A 176 -2.61 2.72 -19.25
N ALA A 177 -1.65 2.68 -18.31
CA ALA A 177 -1.01 1.45 -17.90
C ALA A 177 -1.78 0.78 -16.75
N VAL A 178 -1.90 -0.55 -16.83
CA VAL A 178 -2.41 -1.43 -15.77
C VAL A 178 -1.25 -2.26 -15.27
N TYR A 179 -1.08 -2.34 -13.96
CA TYR A 179 -0.03 -3.13 -13.32
C TYR A 179 -0.66 -4.32 -12.63
N ALA A 180 -0.25 -5.52 -13.03
CA ALA A 180 -0.60 -6.77 -12.37
C ALA A 180 0.56 -7.17 -11.45
N ILE A 181 0.33 -7.07 -10.15
CA ILE A 181 1.32 -7.37 -9.10
C ILE A 181 0.96 -8.72 -8.49
N PHE A 182 1.85 -9.70 -8.58
CA PHE A 182 1.59 -11.06 -8.11
C PHE A 182 2.58 -11.47 -7.01
N LEU A 183 2.08 -12.21 -6.01
CA LEU A 183 2.81 -12.53 -4.79
C LEU A 183 3.52 -13.89 -4.84
N HIS A 184 3.12 -14.75 -5.76
CA HIS A 184 3.74 -16.06 -5.96
C HIS A 184 4.07 -16.28 -7.43
N TRP A 185 5.33 -16.63 -7.71
CA TRP A 185 5.76 -16.97 -9.04
C TRP A 185 5.18 -18.33 -9.44
N PRO A 186 4.45 -18.44 -10.57
CA PRO A 186 3.82 -19.69 -10.99
C PRO A 186 4.88 -20.73 -11.40
N GLU A 187 4.73 -21.98 -10.93
CA GLU A 187 5.69 -23.07 -11.17
C GLU A 187 5.79 -23.47 -12.65
N ASP A 188 4.69 -23.37 -13.39
CA ASP A 188 4.64 -23.62 -14.83
C ASP A 188 5.15 -22.43 -15.67
N GLY A 189 5.49 -21.32 -15.03
CA GLY A 189 5.94 -20.09 -15.67
C GLY A 189 4.85 -19.34 -16.42
N ILE A 190 3.57 -19.64 -16.21
CA ILE A 190 2.45 -18.99 -16.88
C ILE A 190 1.62 -18.20 -15.87
N LEU A 191 1.60 -16.88 -16.02
CA LEU A 191 0.72 -16.01 -15.25
C LEU A 191 -0.61 -15.83 -15.98
N SER A 192 -1.69 -16.37 -15.40
CA SER A 192 -3.05 -16.20 -15.91
C SER A 192 -3.71 -14.97 -15.28
N LEU A 193 -4.11 -14.02 -16.11
CA LEU A 193 -4.79 -12.78 -15.74
C LEU A 193 -6.19 -12.77 -16.38
N LYS A 194 -7.24 -12.87 -15.58
CA LYS A 194 -8.62 -13.05 -16.08
C LYS A 194 -9.31 -11.74 -16.49
N SER A 195 -8.96 -10.64 -15.83
CA SER A 195 -9.67 -9.36 -15.95
C SER A 195 -9.25 -8.47 -17.13
N PRO A 196 -7.96 -8.42 -17.54
CA PRO A 196 -7.55 -7.56 -18.66
C PRO A 196 -8.13 -8.03 -19.99
N ILE A 197 -8.73 -7.12 -20.76
CA ILE A 197 -9.24 -7.43 -22.10
C ILE A 197 -8.19 -6.98 -23.11
N THR A 198 -7.65 -7.92 -23.87
CA THR A 198 -6.58 -7.65 -24.83
C THR A 198 -7.11 -7.03 -26.12
N THR A 199 -6.48 -5.95 -26.58
CA THR A 199 -6.68 -5.35 -27.91
C THR A 199 -5.51 -5.66 -28.86
N SER A 200 -5.60 -5.23 -30.12
CA SER A 200 -4.51 -5.29 -31.10
C SER A 200 -3.28 -4.45 -30.72
N THR A 201 -3.41 -3.52 -29.76
CA THR A 201 -2.33 -2.66 -29.27
C THR A 201 -1.76 -3.12 -27.93
N THR A 202 -2.16 -4.31 -27.47
CA THR A 202 -1.73 -4.82 -26.16
C THR A 202 -0.23 -5.08 -26.14
N GLU A 203 0.44 -4.48 -25.16
CA GLU A 203 1.84 -4.78 -24.86
C GLU A 203 1.97 -5.23 -23.40
N VAL A 204 2.86 -6.20 -23.20
CA VAL A 204 3.12 -6.81 -21.89
C VAL A 204 4.62 -6.72 -21.62
N THR A 205 4.98 -6.06 -20.52
CA THR A 205 6.37 -5.90 -20.05
C THR A 205 6.45 -6.25 -18.56
N MET A 206 7.65 -6.46 -18.03
CA MET A 206 7.86 -6.71 -16.61
C MET A 206 8.80 -5.65 -16.02
N LEU A 207 8.44 -5.09 -14.88
CA LEU A 207 9.30 -4.11 -14.21
C LEU A 207 10.59 -4.81 -13.75
N GLY A 208 11.72 -4.15 -14.02
CA GLY A 208 13.06 -4.69 -13.74
C GLY A 208 13.61 -5.65 -14.81
N ILE A 209 12.87 -5.92 -15.89
CA ILE A 209 13.36 -6.70 -17.04
C ILE A 209 13.11 -5.92 -18.33
N GLU A 210 14.18 -5.55 -19.02
CA GLU A 210 14.12 -4.79 -20.29
C GLU A 210 13.74 -5.67 -21.50
N LYS A 211 12.65 -6.44 -21.39
CA LYS A 211 12.11 -7.25 -22.49
C LYS A 211 10.59 -7.27 -22.46
N HIS A 212 9.98 -7.21 -23.65
CA HIS A 212 8.59 -7.56 -23.83
C HIS A 212 8.39 -9.04 -23.51
N LEU A 213 7.33 -9.33 -22.75
CA LEU A 213 6.93 -10.69 -22.45
C LEU A 213 6.09 -11.24 -23.60
N LYS A 214 6.28 -12.53 -23.89
CA LYS A 214 5.35 -13.25 -24.76
C LYS A 214 4.03 -13.41 -24.02
N TRP A 215 2.93 -13.31 -24.74
CA TRP A 215 1.60 -13.49 -24.19
C TRP A 215 0.63 -14.00 -25.25
N SER A 216 -0.51 -14.54 -24.81
CA SER A 216 -1.62 -14.95 -25.68
C SER A 216 -2.97 -14.65 -25.01
N PRO A 217 -4.01 -14.32 -25.79
CA PRO A 217 -5.37 -14.29 -25.26
C PRO A 217 -5.73 -15.67 -24.70
N ASN A 218 -6.36 -15.70 -23.54
CA ASN A 218 -6.87 -16.94 -22.98
C ASN A 218 -8.33 -17.14 -23.46
N PRO A 219 -8.66 -18.23 -24.20
CA PRO A 219 -9.98 -18.40 -24.79
C PRO A 219 -11.12 -18.27 -23.77
N GLY A 220 -11.94 -17.23 -23.91
CA GLY A 220 -13.09 -16.95 -23.05
C GLY A 220 -12.81 -16.02 -21.87
N GLU A 221 -11.57 -15.83 -21.41
CA GLU A 221 -11.25 -15.01 -20.23
C GLU A 221 -9.80 -14.49 -20.22
N GLY A 222 -9.59 -13.22 -20.57
CA GLY A 222 -8.36 -12.51 -20.24
C GLY A 222 -7.10 -12.89 -21.04
N LEU A 223 -5.97 -13.02 -20.34
CA LEU A 223 -4.61 -13.01 -20.87
C LEU A 223 -3.72 -14.05 -20.17
N LEU A 224 -2.95 -14.83 -20.94
CA LEU A 224 -1.84 -15.64 -20.44
C LEU A 224 -0.51 -14.94 -20.73
N VAL A 225 0.30 -14.73 -19.69
CA VAL A 225 1.63 -14.14 -19.80
C VAL A 225 2.69 -15.22 -19.56
N TYR A 226 3.58 -15.42 -20.52
CA TYR A 226 4.68 -16.38 -20.41
C TYR A 226 5.87 -15.70 -19.74
N LEU A 227 6.13 -16.07 -18.48
CA LEU A 227 7.19 -15.51 -17.68
C LEU A 227 8.56 -16.04 -18.12
N PRO A 228 9.63 -15.23 -17.99
CA PRO A 228 10.96 -15.67 -18.38
C PRO A 228 11.45 -16.77 -17.43
N GLN A 229 12.06 -17.82 -17.98
CA GLN A 229 12.73 -18.84 -17.18
C GLN A 229 14.07 -18.29 -16.67
N LEU A 230 14.03 -17.71 -15.47
CA LEU A 230 15.19 -17.11 -14.81
C LEU A 230 15.50 -17.88 -13.52
N PRO A 231 16.79 -18.09 -13.19
CA PRO A 231 17.15 -18.53 -11.85
C PRO A 231 16.74 -17.45 -10.82
N PRO A 232 16.51 -17.82 -9.55
CA PRO A 232 16.14 -16.85 -8.51
C PRO A 232 17.08 -15.64 -8.40
N SER A 233 18.38 -15.86 -8.62
CA SER A 233 19.40 -14.80 -8.61
C SER A 233 19.29 -13.78 -9.75
N ALA A 234 18.58 -14.13 -10.83
CA ALA A 234 18.33 -13.25 -11.98
C ALA A 234 16.94 -12.61 -11.95
N LEU A 235 16.10 -12.93 -10.96
CA LEU A 235 14.84 -12.23 -10.76
C LEU A 235 15.11 -10.79 -10.28
N PRO A 236 14.36 -9.80 -10.79
CA PRO A 236 14.61 -8.40 -10.48
C PRO A 236 14.34 -8.07 -9.00
N THR A 237 13.35 -8.74 -8.41
CA THR A 237 12.93 -8.56 -7.02
C THR A 237 12.57 -9.88 -6.36
N GLU A 238 12.49 -9.84 -5.03
CA GLU A 238 11.99 -10.92 -4.19
C GLU A 238 10.56 -10.59 -3.73
N PHE A 239 9.83 -11.62 -3.27
CA PHE A 239 8.51 -11.56 -2.62
C PHE A 239 7.30 -11.19 -3.49
N ALA A 240 7.46 -10.28 -4.47
CA ALA A 240 6.41 -9.93 -5.41
C ALA A 240 7.02 -9.36 -6.71
N TRP A 241 6.26 -9.48 -7.80
CA TRP A 241 6.69 -9.07 -9.14
C TRP A 241 5.56 -8.36 -9.86
N THR A 242 5.92 -7.49 -10.81
CA THR A 242 4.94 -6.65 -11.51
C THR A 242 5.05 -6.81 -13.02
N VAL A 243 3.93 -7.17 -13.64
CA VAL A 243 3.73 -7.06 -15.08
C VAL A 243 3.00 -5.76 -15.38
N LYS A 244 3.53 -4.99 -16.34
CA LYS A 244 2.91 -3.78 -16.87
C LYS A 244 2.23 -4.09 -18.19
N LEU A 245 0.94 -3.76 -18.25
CA LEU A 245 0.06 -3.93 -19.39
C LEU A 245 -0.32 -2.55 -19.95
N THR A 246 -0.19 -2.38 -21.26
CA THR A 246 -0.71 -1.21 -21.99
C THR A 246 -1.56 -1.68 -23.15
N GLY A 247 -2.50 -0.85 -23.61
CA GLY A 247 -3.42 -1.26 -24.69
C GLY A 247 -4.40 -2.35 -24.26
N VAL A 248 -4.63 -2.51 -22.95
CA VAL A 248 -5.66 -3.39 -22.39
C VAL A 248 -6.86 -2.56 -21.97
N GLU A 249 -8.05 -3.09 -22.24
CA GLU A 249 -9.31 -2.56 -21.74
C GLU A 249 -9.69 -3.16 -20.42
#